data_AF-A0A182UZQ1-F1
#
_entry.id   AF-A0A182UZQ1-F1
#
_cell.length_a   1.000
_cell.length_b   1.000
_cell.length_c   1.000
_cell.angle_alpha   90.00
_cell.angle_beta   90.00
_cell.angle_gamma   90.00
#
_symmetry.space_group_name_H-M   'P 1'
#
loop_
_entity.id
_entity.type
_entity.pdbx_description
1 polymer ?
#
loop_
_entity_poly.entity_id
_entity_poly.type
_entity_poly.pdbx_seq_one_letter_code
_entity_poly.pdbx_strand_id
1 'polypeptide(L)'
;MENASKEELCELMDKLLLNSLDLIEQDVRLSQDIARLTTEGQMELAHTRFTKGPNAVSAVQLPTEDYKPFQALATVQVEEAVEDDAGAIQQRTLERHPVGDGEDGASRIDPSAWFGILRPPSLNNAKERFARSLDTIVERANVRVRLSSYLNMFGLLEKRKTEL
;
A
#
# COMPACT_ATOMS: atom_id res chain seq x y z
N MET A 1 19.50 42.11 8.40
CA MET A 1 18.14 41.55 8.21
C MET A 1 18.10 40.57 7.04
N GLU A 2 18.85 40.77 5.96
CA GLU A 2 18.89 39.86 4.79
C GLU A 2 19.45 38.45 5.11
N ASN A 3 20.50 38.34 5.93
CA ASN A 3 21.08 37.04 6.33
C ASN A 3 20.14 36.13 7.13
N ALA A 4 19.27 36.70 7.97
CA ALA A 4 18.33 35.91 8.77
C ALA A 4 17.35 35.12 7.88
N SER A 5 16.90 35.72 6.76
CA SER A 5 16.02 35.04 5.81
C SER A 5 16.71 33.90 5.03
N LYS A 6 18.02 34.03 4.80
CA LYS A 6 18.84 33.02 4.12
C LYS A 6 19.18 31.86 5.06
N GLU A 7 19.46 32.16 6.31
CA GLU A 7 19.68 31.18 7.39
C GLU A 7 18.40 30.37 7.64
N GLU A 8 17.25 31.01 7.83
CA GLU A 8 15.95 30.34 8.00
C GLU A 8 15.62 29.40 6.82
N LEU A 9 15.91 29.82 5.59
CA LEU A 9 15.71 28.99 4.41
C LEU A 9 16.67 27.78 4.38
N CYS A 10 17.92 27.96 4.81
CA CYS A 10 18.87 26.85 4.92
C CYS A 10 18.45 25.86 6.01
N GLU A 11 17.99 26.34 7.16
CA GLU A 11 17.48 25.48 8.24
C GLU A 11 16.27 24.66 7.78
N LEU A 12 15.34 25.26 7.03
CA LEU A 12 14.21 24.53 6.46
C LEU A 12 14.65 23.48 5.44
N MET A 13 15.59 23.82 4.55
CA MET A 13 16.17 22.88 3.60
C MET A 13 16.85 21.69 4.30
N ASP A 14 17.61 21.94 5.36
CA ASP A 14 18.27 20.91 6.14
C ASP A 14 17.26 20.00 6.84
N LYS A 15 16.19 20.57 7.44
CA LYS A 15 15.09 19.80 8.03
C LYS A 15 14.40 18.91 6.99
N LEU A 16 14.09 19.44 5.82
CA LEU A 16 13.47 18.67 4.73
C LEU A 16 14.36 17.52 4.27
N LEU A 17 15.68 17.73 4.17
CA LEU A 17 16.62 16.66 3.82
C LEU A 17 16.71 15.58 4.89
N LEU A 18 16.85 15.96 6.16
CA LEU A 18 16.89 14.99 7.27
C LEU A 18 15.64 14.12 7.29
N ASN A 19 14.46 14.75 7.22
CA ASN A 19 13.21 14.01 7.17
C ASN A 19 13.08 13.16 5.88
N SER A 20 13.63 13.61 4.76
CA SER A 20 13.67 12.81 3.53
C SER A 20 14.52 11.56 3.69
N LEU A 21 15.65 11.63 4.41
CA LEU A 21 16.48 10.48 4.72
C LEU A 21 15.73 9.47 5.59
N ASP A 22 15.00 9.94 6.60
CA ASP A 22 14.16 9.08 7.44
C ASP A 22 13.05 8.39 6.62
N LEU A 23 12.42 9.12 5.70
CA LEU A 23 11.40 8.56 4.79
C LEU A 23 12.00 7.55 3.80
N ILE A 24 13.23 7.76 3.32
CA ILE A 24 13.95 6.79 2.49
C ILE A 24 14.23 5.51 3.29
N GLU A 25 14.69 5.64 4.53
CA GLU A 25 14.90 4.48 5.40
C GLU A 25 13.59 3.71 5.62
N GLN A 26 12.49 4.42 5.89
CA GLN A 26 11.16 3.83 6.02
C GLN A 26 10.71 3.12 4.73
N ASP A 27 10.90 3.71 3.54
CA ASP A 27 10.55 3.07 2.26
C ASP A 27 11.29 1.75 2.05
N VAL A 28 12.59 1.72 2.39
CA VAL A 28 13.42 0.52 2.27
C VAL A 28 12.95 -0.56 3.24
N ARG A 29 12.68 -0.23 4.51
CA ARG A 29 12.15 -1.17 5.50
C ARG A 29 10.81 -1.75 5.05
N LEU A 30 9.86 -0.91 4.66
CA LEU A 30 8.56 -1.33 4.14
C LEU A 30 8.71 -2.21 2.88
N SER A 31 9.67 -1.90 2.00
CA SER A 31 9.97 -2.74 0.84
C SER A 31 10.40 -4.15 1.21
N GLN A 32 11.27 -4.28 2.22
CA GLN A 32 11.74 -5.57 2.71
C GLN A 32 10.59 -6.36 3.37
N ASP A 33 9.73 -5.68 4.12
CA ASP A 33 8.56 -6.30 4.74
C ASP A 33 7.54 -6.80 3.72
N ILE A 34 7.27 -6.02 2.66
CA ILE A 34 6.42 -6.45 1.54
C ILE A 34 7.02 -7.70 0.89
N ALA A 35 8.33 -7.69 0.59
CA ALA A 35 9.00 -8.83 -0.03
C ALA A 35 8.93 -10.08 0.86
N ARG A 36 9.14 -9.93 2.16
CA ARG A 36 9.06 -11.02 3.14
C ARG A 36 7.64 -11.58 3.23
N LEU A 37 6.64 -10.73 3.46
CA LEU A 37 5.23 -11.15 3.60
C LEU A 37 4.69 -11.81 2.32
N THR A 38 5.01 -11.26 1.15
CA THR A 38 4.60 -11.83 -0.13
C THR A 38 5.28 -13.17 -0.40
N THR A 39 6.57 -13.31 -0.08
CA THR A 39 7.30 -14.59 -0.21
C THR A 39 6.72 -15.64 0.74
N GLU A 40 6.50 -15.30 2.01
CA GLU A 40 5.86 -16.19 2.99
C GLU A 40 4.45 -16.61 2.53
N GLY A 41 3.65 -15.67 2.03
CA GLY A 41 2.31 -15.96 1.48
C GLY A 41 2.36 -16.90 0.27
N GLN A 42 3.32 -16.71 -0.64
CA GLN A 42 3.54 -17.59 -1.79
C GLN A 42 3.97 -19.00 -1.38
N MET A 43 4.84 -19.12 -0.37
CA MET A 43 5.24 -20.43 0.18
C MET A 43 4.05 -21.18 0.78
N GLU A 44 3.16 -20.49 1.49
CA GLU A 44 1.94 -21.09 2.05
C GLU A 44 0.92 -21.49 0.96
N LEU A 45 0.84 -20.73 -0.14
CA LEU A 45 0.08 -21.16 -1.32
C LEU A 45 0.70 -22.39 -1.98
N ALA A 46 2.03 -22.46 -2.08
CA ALA A 46 2.72 -23.63 -2.61
C ALA A 46 2.47 -24.87 -1.74
N HIS A 47 2.53 -24.72 -0.41
CA HIS A 47 2.18 -25.77 0.54
C HIS A 47 0.71 -26.21 0.38
N THR A 48 -0.21 -25.26 0.22
CA THR A 48 -1.63 -25.55 -0.07
C THR A 48 -1.78 -26.39 -1.33
N ARG A 49 -1.09 -26.02 -2.41
CA ARG A 49 -1.13 -26.74 -3.70
C ARG A 49 -0.52 -28.13 -3.60
N PHE A 50 0.57 -28.29 -2.83
CA PHE A 50 1.19 -29.59 -2.57
C PHE A 50 0.21 -30.53 -1.85
N THR A 51 -0.44 -30.05 -0.79
CA THR A 51 -1.33 -30.86 0.04
C THR A 51 -2.68 -31.17 -0.64
N LYS A 52 -3.26 -30.22 -1.37
CA LYS A 52 -4.56 -30.39 -2.05
C LYS A 52 -4.45 -30.95 -3.47
N GLY A 53 -3.25 -30.96 -4.05
CA GLY A 53 -3.02 -31.31 -5.44
C GLY A 53 -3.32 -30.16 -6.41
N PRO A 54 -3.01 -30.35 -7.70
CA PRO A 54 -3.06 -29.28 -8.71
C PRO A 54 -4.47 -28.81 -9.09
N ASN A 55 -5.50 -29.63 -8.84
CA ASN A 55 -6.89 -29.38 -9.25
C ASN A 55 -7.79 -29.02 -8.06
N ALA A 56 -7.22 -28.38 -7.03
CA ALA A 56 -7.95 -28.02 -5.81
C ALA A 56 -9.12 -27.04 -6.05
N VAL A 57 -9.05 -26.27 -7.15
CA VAL A 57 -10.11 -25.38 -7.63
C VAL A 57 -10.34 -25.71 -9.10
N SER A 58 -11.59 -25.95 -9.49
CA SER A 58 -11.93 -26.16 -10.90
C SER A 58 -11.84 -24.84 -11.66
N ALA A 59 -11.40 -24.87 -12.92
CA ALA A 59 -11.38 -23.69 -13.79
C ALA A 59 -12.77 -23.01 -13.89
N VAL A 60 -13.86 -23.76 -13.71
CA VAL A 60 -15.24 -23.28 -13.71
C VAL A 60 -15.58 -22.43 -12.45
N GLN A 61 -14.82 -22.57 -11.37
CA GLN A 61 -15.04 -21.83 -10.12
C GLN A 61 -14.27 -20.52 -10.09
N LEU A 62 -13.31 -20.33 -11.01
CA LEU A 62 -12.54 -19.10 -11.12
C LEU A 62 -13.35 -18.04 -11.87
N PRO A 63 -13.16 -16.75 -11.55
CA PRO A 63 -13.77 -15.68 -12.33
C PRO A 63 -13.18 -15.63 -13.75
N THR A 64 -13.85 -16.30 -14.70
CA THR A 64 -13.61 -16.20 -16.14
C THR A 64 -14.54 -15.14 -16.75
N GLU A 65 -14.50 -14.95 -18.08
CA GLU A 65 -15.22 -13.87 -18.78
C GLU A 65 -16.73 -13.85 -18.50
N ASP A 66 -17.37 -15.01 -18.33
CA ASP A 66 -18.80 -15.14 -18.01
C ASP A 66 -19.15 -15.06 -16.51
N TYR A 67 -18.17 -14.75 -15.65
CA TYR A 67 -18.40 -14.72 -14.21
C TYR A 67 -19.24 -13.51 -13.81
N LYS A 68 -20.14 -13.70 -12.84
CA LYS A 68 -20.99 -12.61 -12.33
C LYS A 68 -20.14 -11.42 -11.85
N PRO A 69 -20.59 -10.17 -12.07
CA PRO A 69 -19.87 -9.01 -11.55
C PRO A 69 -19.65 -9.12 -10.04
N PHE A 70 -18.42 -8.81 -9.61
CA PHE A 70 -18.06 -8.77 -8.20
C PHE A 70 -17.22 -7.54 -7.88
N GLN A 71 -17.28 -7.11 -6.63
CA GLN A 71 -16.53 -5.96 -6.14
C GLN A 71 -15.34 -6.39 -5.28
N ALA A 72 -14.32 -5.53 -5.21
CA ALA A 72 -13.15 -5.76 -4.38
C ALA A 72 -13.53 -5.75 -2.88
N LEU A 73 -12.92 -6.66 -2.11
CA LEU A 73 -13.04 -6.68 -0.64
C LEU A 73 -12.22 -5.61 0.05
N ALA A 74 -11.23 -5.04 -0.64
CA ALA A 74 -10.44 -3.94 -0.14
C ALA A 74 -10.27 -2.90 -1.25
N THR A 75 -10.49 -1.64 -0.90
CA THR A 75 -10.37 -0.49 -1.81
C THR A 75 -9.49 0.58 -1.17
N VAL A 76 -8.78 1.33 -2.00
CA VAL A 76 -7.96 2.44 -1.53
C VAL A 76 -8.83 3.69 -1.53
N GLN A 77 -8.93 4.35 -0.39
CA GLN A 77 -9.49 5.69 -0.28
C GLN A 77 -8.36 6.71 -0.22
N VAL A 78 -8.60 7.89 -0.80
CA VAL A 78 -7.70 9.03 -0.69
C VAL A 78 -8.37 10.03 0.25
N GLU A 79 -7.73 10.29 1.37
CA GLU A 79 -8.18 11.24 2.38
C GLU A 79 -7.78 12.66 1.98
N GLU A 80 -8.43 13.64 2.62
CA GLU A 80 -8.09 15.05 2.45
C GLU A 80 -6.63 15.31 2.80
N ALA A 81 -6.05 16.26 2.08
CA ALA A 81 -4.63 16.54 2.21
C ALA A 81 -4.34 17.19 3.57
N VAL A 82 -3.40 16.62 4.32
CA VAL A 82 -2.95 17.17 5.60
C VAL A 82 -1.88 18.22 5.31
N GLU A 83 -1.95 19.38 5.96
CA GLU A 83 -0.87 20.36 5.92
C GLU A 83 0.36 19.81 6.64
N ASP A 84 1.46 19.76 5.90
CA ASP A 84 2.78 19.33 6.37
C ASP A 84 3.81 20.44 6.04
N ASP A 85 5.06 20.29 6.51
CA ASP A 85 6.14 21.26 6.27
C ASP A 85 6.42 21.50 4.76
N ALA A 86 6.00 20.55 3.90
CA ALA A 86 6.10 20.61 2.45
C ALA A 86 4.78 20.94 1.73
N GLY A 87 3.74 21.36 2.47
CA GLY A 87 2.41 21.70 1.95
C GLY A 87 1.37 20.58 2.12
N ALA A 88 0.30 20.64 1.32
CA ALA A 88 -0.83 19.72 1.42
C ALA A 88 -0.48 18.33 0.83
N ILE A 89 -0.45 17.29 1.67
CA ILE A 89 -0.08 15.92 1.27
C ILE A 89 -1.28 14.98 1.39
N GLN A 90 -1.66 14.34 0.29
CA GLN A 90 -2.75 13.35 0.26
C GLN A 90 -2.35 12.04 0.93
N GLN A 91 -3.17 11.57 1.85
CA GLN A 91 -3.03 10.28 2.50
C GLN A 91 -3.92 9.21 1.86
N ARG A 92 -3.44 7.98 1.78
CA ARG A 92 -4.20 6.81 1.33
C ARG A 92 -4.47 5.88 2.50
N THR A 93 -5.69 5.36 2.56
CA THR A 93 -6.07 4.34 3.54
C THR A 93 -6.74 3.16 2.85
N LEU A 94 -6.63 1.98 3.47
CA LEU A 94 -7.20 0.75 2.95
C LEU A 94 -8.54 0.51 3.64
N GLU A 95 -9.62 0.74 2.90
CA GLU A 95 -10.96 0.41 3.34
C GLU A 95 -11.24 -1.07 3.07
N ARG A 96 -11.83 -1.77 4.04
CA ARG A 96 -12.19 -3.18 3.95
C ARG A 96 -13.70 -3.31 3.99
N HIS A 97 -14.23 -4.07 3.05
CA HIS A 97 -15.65 -4.28 2.88
C HIS A 97 -16.06 -5.69 3.31
N PRO A 98 -17.24 -5.85 3.94
CA PRO A 98 -17.76 -7.18 4.25
C PRO A 98 -18.10 -7.95 2.98
N VAL A 99 -18.07 -9.28 3.08
CA VAL A 99 -18.59 -10.19 2.05
C VAL A 99 -20.12 -10.07 2.05
N GLY A 100 -20.72 -9.90 0.88
CA GLY A 100 -22.17 -9.71 0.76
C GLY A 100 -22.55 -8.92 -0.47
N ASP A 101 -23.83 -8.57 -0.58
CA ASP A 101 -24.33 -7.75 -1.68
C ASP A 101 -23.82 -6.31 -1.51
N GLY A 102 -23.16 -5.79 -2.55
CA GLY A 102 -22.74 -4.39 -2.58
C GLY A 102 -23.91 -3.46 -2.89
N GLU A 103 -23.78 -2.19 -2.52
CA GLU A 103 -24.82 -1.17 -2.71
C GLU A 103 -25.23 -0.99 -4.18
N ASP A 104 -24.30 -1.28 -5.12
CA ASP A 104 -24.53 -1.19 -6.58
C ASP A 104 -25.07 -2.50 -7.20
N GLY A 105 -25.49 -3.47 -6.39
CA GLY A 105 -26.01 -4.76 -6.86
C GLY A 105 -24.96 -5.78 -7.29
N ALA A 106 -23.66 -5.44 -7.27
CA ALA A 106 -22.57 -6.39 -7.46
C ALA A 106 -22.10 -6.98 -6.13
N SER A 107 -22.00 -8.31 -6.04
CA SER A 107 -21.64 -9.00 -4.79
C SER A 107 -20.14 -8.93 -4.51
N ARG A 108 -19.74 -8.70 -3.25
CA ARG A 108 -18.38 -8.93 -2.76
C ARG A 108 -18.22 -10.37 -2.35
N ILE A 109 -17.26 -11.07 -2.95
CA ILE A 109 -17.07 -12.52 -2.79
C ILE A 109 -15.75 -12.76 -2.07
N ASP A 110 -15.72 -13.69 -1.11
CA ASP A 110 -14.46 -14.19 -0.54
C ASP A 110 -13.79 -15.18 -1.51
N PRO A 111 -12.65 -14.83 -2.14
CA PRO A 111 -11.97 -15.70 -3.10
C PRO A 111 -11.52 -17.03 -2.47
N SER A 112 -11.31 -17.06 -1.16
CA SER A 112 -10.93 -18.30 -0.47
C SER A 112 -12.07 -19.33 -0.43
N ALA A 113 -13.32 -18.90 -0.61
CA ALA A 113 -14.47 -19.81 -0.71
C ALA A 113 -14.44 -20.66 -1.99
N TRP A 114 -13.69 -20.26 -3.02
CA TRP A 114 -13.49 -21.06 -4.24
C TRP A 114 -12.80 -22.41 -3.96
N PHE A 115 -12.09 -22.52 -2.83
CA PHE A 115 -11.42 -23.75 -2.39
C PHE A 115 -12.34 -24.69 -1.59
N GLY A 116 -13.65 -24.40 -1.55
CA GLY A 116 -14.65 -25.16 -0.83
C GLY A 116 -14.71 -24.85 0.67
N ILE A 117 -15.57 -25.60 1.37
CA ILE A 117 -15.89 -25.36 2.80
C ILE A 117 -14.69 -25.68 3.71
N LEU A 118 -13.90 -26.70 3.35
CA LEU A 118 -12.72 -27.16 4.10
C LEU A 118 -11.42 -26.56 3.55
N ARG A 119 -11.21 -25.28 3.87
CA ARG A 119 -9.98 -24.54 3.55
C ARG A 119 -8.80 -25.05 4.40
N PRO A 120 -7.67 -25.43 3.79
CA PRO A 120 -6.50 -25.85 4.55
C PRO A 120 -5.92 -24.67 5.33
N PRO A 121 -5.30 -24.89 6.52
CA PRO A 121 -4.73 -23.83 7.33
C PRO A 121 -3.72 -22.96 6.57
N SER A 122 -2.90 -23.57 5.71
CA SER A 122 -1.93 -22.89 4.86
C SER A 122 -2.57 -21.86 3.92
N LEU A 123 -3.79 -22.10 3.42
CA LEU A 123 -4.50 -21.13 2.57
C LEU A 123 -4.94 -19.90 3.38
N ASN A 124 -5.40 -20.11 4.61
CA ASN A 124 -5.77 -19.01 5.50
C ASN A 124 -4.54 -18.19 5.91
N ASN A 125 -3.43 -18.87 6.23
CA ASN A 125 -2.15 -18.22 6.51
C ASN A 125 -1.68 -17.38 5.31
N ALA A 126 -1.74 -17.93 4.10
CA ALA A 126 -1.41 -17.18 2.89
C ALA A 126 -2.27 -15.92 2.74
N LYS A 127 -3.60 -16.05 2.89
CA LYS A 127 -4.54 -14.91 2.84
C LYS A 127 -4.17 -13.83 3.86
N GLU A 128 -3.84 -14.22 5.09
CA GLU A 128 -3.42 -13.28 6.14
C GLU A 128 -2.12 -12.55 5.77
N ARG A 129 -1.11 -13.28 5.25
CA ARG A 129 0.17 -12.69 4.83
C ARG A 129 -0.03 -11.66 3.71
N PHE A 130 -0.84 -11.99 2.70
CA PHE A 130 -1.17 -11.04 1.64
C PHE A 130 -1.99 -9.85 2.14
N ALA A 131 -2.96 -10.07 3.04
CA ALA A 131 -3.76 -8.99 3.61
C ALA A 131 -2.88 -7.99 4.39
N ARG A 132 -1.94 -8.49 5.20
CA ARG A 132 -0.96 -7.64 5.90
C ARG A 132 -0.03 -6.93 4.93
N SER A 133 0.41 -7.62 3.87
CA SER A 133 1.24 -6.98 2.85
C SER A 133 0.52 -5.83 2.15
N LEU A 134 -0.81 -5.92 1.96
CA LEU A 134 -1.59 -4.81 1.38
C LEU A 134 -1.55 -3.57 2.28
N ASP A 135 -1.67 -3.73 3.60
CA ASP A 135 -1.52 -2.60 4.54
C ASP A 135 -0.14 -1.95 4.39
N THR A 136 0.93 -2.76 4.39
CA THR A 136 2.30 -2.27 4.23
C THR A 136 2.53 -1.58 2.87
N ILE A 137 1.89 -2.06 1.80
CA ILE A 137 1.96 -1.41 0.48
C ILE A 137 1.32 -0.02 0.51
N VAL A 138 0.16 0.13 1.15
CA VAL A 138 -0.53 1.43 1.27
C VAL A 138 0.29 2.39 2.12
N GLU A 139 0.84 1.92 3.25
CA GLU A 139 1.75 2.71 4.08
C GLU A 139 2.98 3.18 3.28
N ARG A 140 3.60 2.27 2.52
CA ARG A 140 4.73 2.61 1.65
C ARG A 140 4.36 3.65 0.58
N ALA A 141 3.16 3.54 0.00
CA ALA A 141 2.68 4.53 -0.96
C ALA A 141 2.58 5.92 -0.33
N ASN A 142 2.11 6.03 0.93
CA ASN A 142 2.06 7.30 1.65
C ASN A 142 3.47 7.86 1.93
N VAL A 143 4.40 7.02 2.38
CA VAL A 143 5.81 7.41 2.58
C VAL A 143 6.40 7.99 1.30
N ARG A 144 6.15 7.34 0.15
CA ARG A 144 6.64 7.82 -1.17
C ARG A 144 6.01 9.13 -1.60
N VAL A 145 4.70 9.30 -1.36
CA VAL A 145 4.01 10.56 -1.66
C VAL A 145 4.59 11.70 -0.82
N ARG A 146 4.82 11.47 0.48
CA ARG A 146 5.45 12.46 1.37
C ARG A 146 6.88 12.78 0.95
N LEU A 147 7.69 11.76 0.68
CA LEU A 147 9.07 11.93 0.20
C LEU A 147 9.12 12.75 -1.09
N SER A 148 8.23 12.46 -2.05
CA SER A 148 8.14 13.23 -3.29
C SER A 148 7.78 14.68 -3.02
N SER A 149 6.88 14.96 -2.08
CA SER A 149 6.54 16.33 -1.69
C SER A 149 7.74 17.07 -1.12
N TYR A 150 8.50 16.43 -0.22
CA TYR A 150 9.65 17.03 0.45
C TYR A 150 10.77 17.36 -0.54
N LEU A 151 11.08 16.44 -1.46
CA LEU A 151 12.08 16.67 -2.50
C LEU A 151 11.66 17.77 -3.48
N ASN A 152 10.37 17.85 -3.83
CA ASN A 152 9.84 18.93 -4.66
C ASN A 152 9.95 20.29 -3.96
N MET A 153 9.58 20.35 -2.68
CA MET A 153 9.69 21.57 -1.88
C MET A 153 11.15 22.01 -1.71
N PHE A 154 12.05 21.06 -1.46
CA PHE A 154 13.48 21.32 -1.40
C PHE A 154 13.99 21.95 -2.71
N GLY A 155 13.63 21.38 -3.86
CA GLY A 155 14.00 21.94 -5.16
C GLY A 155 13.41 23.33 -5.44
N LEU A 156 12.25 23.66 -4.88
CA LEU A 156 11.68 25.01 -4.94
C LEU A 156 12.48 26.00 -4.09
N LEU A 157 12.85 25.60 -2.86
CA LEU A 157 13.64 26.42 -1.94
C LEU A 157 15.06 26.65 -2.47
N GLU A 158 15.66 25.66 -3.13
CA GLU A 158 16.97 25.78 -3.78
C GLU A 158 16.96 26.87 -4.86
N LYS A 159 15.96 26.88 -5.74
CA LYS A 159 15.80 27.93 -6.76
C LYS A 159 15.66 29.32 -6.12
N ARG A 160 14.82 29.43 -5.09
CA ARG A 160 14.64 30.69 -4.36
C ARG A 160 15.93 31.16 -3.69
N LYS A 161 16.76 30.24 -3.17
CA LYS A 161 18.07 30.57 -2.60
C LYS A 161 19.05 31.11 -3.65
N THR A 162 18.98 30.64 -4.89
CA THR A 162 19.83 31.15 -5.97
C THR A 162 19.42 32.53 -6.48
N GLU A 163 18.16 32.93 -6.25
CA GLU A 163 17.62 34.24 -6.58
C GLU A 163 17.86 35.30 -5.47
N LEU A 164 18.37 34.89 -4.30
CA LEU A 164 18.70 35.70 -3.12
C LEU A 164 20.22 35.85 -2.89
#